data_AF-F2YUB9-F1
#
_entry.id   AF-F2YUB9-F1
#
_cell.length_a   1.000
_cell.length_b   1.000
_cell.length_c   1.000
_cell.angle_alpha   90.00
_cell.angle_beta   90.00
_cell.angle_gamma   90.00
#
_symmetry.space_group_name_H-M   'P 1'
#
loop_
_entity.id
_entity.type
_entity.pdbx_description
1 polymer ?
#
loop_
_entity_poly.entity_id
_entity_poly.type
_entity_poly.pdbx_seq_one_letter_code
_entity_poly.pdbx_strand_id
1 'polypeptide(L)'
;WQITINGESYKCIVAEPAKTALGDENTMERVFIVKLILDKNKANQIAGAVGFSTRESKVHVFRCKTALCACGGAVNIFRPRSTGEGKGRAWYPVWNAGSTYTMCAQVGATLTMMENRFTPARFKGGYGPVGAWFLLFKAKVQNGLGEFYANSDAVKGELEKFMPYGASAVTPTCLRNHLMLNELKAGRGPIYMATDVALNAFLDAKKAACLDEKDVKKYWKHLESEAWEDFLDMC
;
A
#
# COMPACT_ATOMS: atom_id res chain seq x y z
N TRP A 1 -7.73 2.89 13.86
CA TRP A 1 -6.54 3.10 14.70
C TRP A 1 -5.32 3.09 13.78
N GLN A 2 -4.37 4.00 13.99
CA GLN A 2 -3.04 3.93 13.40
C GLN A 2 -2.04 4.04 14.55
N ILE A 3 -0.97 3.26 14.49
CA ILE A 3 0.15 3.33 15.42
C ILE A 3 1.32 3.83 14.58
N THR A 4 1.88 4.97 14.99
CA THR A 4 3.08 5.52 14.36
C THR A 4 4.30 4.76 14.87
N ILE A 5 5.22 4.43 13.97
CA ILE A 5 6.49 3.78 14.29
C ILE A 5 7.60 4.47 13.49
N ASN A 6 8.82 4.42 14.01
CA ASN A 6 10.02 4.80 13.29
C ASN A 6 10.50 3.58 12.50
N GLY A 7 9.91 3.39 11.32
CA GLY A 7 9.89 2.10 10.62
C GLY A 7 10.97 1.89 9.57
N GLU A 8 11.92 2.81 9.37
CA GLU A 8 12.90 2.75 8.26
C GLU A 8 13.62 1.39 8.16
N SER A 9 13.97 0.82 9.33
CA SER A 9 14.66 -0.47 9.43
C SER A 9 13.71 -1.66 9.65
N TYR A 10 12.40 -1.49 9.46
CA TYR A 10 11.40 -2.50 9.80
C TYR A 10 11.67 -3.83 9.08
N LYS A 11 12.01 -3.79 7.79
CA LYS A 11 12.35 -5.03 7.07
C LYS A 11 13.63 -5.68 7.60
N CYS A 12 14.65 -4.90 7.95
CA CYS A 12 15.89 -5.43 8.52
C CYS A 12 15.62 -6.12 9.88
N ILE A 13 14.85 -5.47 10.75
CA ILE A 13 14.45 -5.99 12.07
C ILE A 13 13.64 -7.28 11.95
N VAL A 14 12.81 -7.43 10.91
CA VAL A 14 12.05 -8.67 10.67
C VAL A 14 12.90 -9.75 9.99
N ALA A 15 13.82 -9.36 9.10
CA ALA A 15 14.65 -10.30 8.33
C ALA A 15 15.73 -10.96 9.19
N GLU A 16 16.35 -10.23 10.11
CA GLU A 16 17.42 -10.75 10.97
C GLU A 16 17.00 -11.96 11.82
N PRO A 17 15.90 -11.93 12.61
CA PRO A 17 15.48 -13.10 13.38
C PRO A 17 15.03 -14.26 12.50
N ALA A 18 14.44 -13.99 11.33
CA ALA A 18 14.07 -15.04 10.38
C ALA A 18 15.32 -15.76 9.83
N LYS A 19 16.36 -15.00 9.47
CA LYS A 19 17.63 -15.53 9.01
C LYS A 19 18.36 -16.30 10.12
N THR A 20 18.40 -15.76 11.34
CA THR A 20 18.99 -16.43 12.51
C THR A 20 18.28 -17.75 12.85
N ALA A 21 16.95 -17.78 12.76
CA ALA A 21 16.18 -18.99 13.06
C ALA A 21 16.32 -20.08 11.99
N LEU A 22 16.46 -19.72 10.72
CA LEU A 22 16.56 -20.66 9.61
C LEU A 22 18.00 -21.10 9.31
N GLY A 23 18.99 -20.24 9.56
CA GLY A 23 20.38 -20.44 9.14
C GLY A 23 20.64 -19.99 7.70
N ASP A 24 21.86 -19.51 7.44
CA ASP A 24 22.30 -19.02 6.13
C ASP A 24 22.30 -20.13 5.07
N GLU A 25 22.59 -21.36 5.49
CA GLU A 25 22.61 -22.55 4.62
C GLU A 25 21.22 -22.94 4.10
N ASN A 26 20.15 -22.54 4.80
CA ASN A 26 18.76 -22.78 4.40
C ASN A 26 18.15 -21.56 3.69
N THR A 27 18.93 -20.50 3.48
CA THR A 27 18.48 -19.25 2.85
C THR A 27 19.17 -19.04 1.52
N MET A 28 18.41 -19.16 0.43
CA MET A 28 18.93 -18.91 -0.92
C MET A 28 18.41 -17.59 -1.46
N GLU A 29 19.31 -16.62 -1.62
CA GLU A 29 19.01 -15.34 -2.26
C GLU A 29 19.30 -15.35 -3.75
N ARG A 30 18.75 -14.36 -4.48
CA ARG A 30 18.98 -14.16 -5.92
C ARG A 30 18.57 -15.35 -6.81
N VAL A 31 17.74 -16.27 -6.31
CA VAL A 31 17.09 -17.33 -7.07
C VAL A 31 15.64 -16.93 -7.36
N PHE A 32 15.28 -16.85 -8.64
CA PHE A 32 13.91 -16.57 -9.06
C PHE A 32 13.16 -17.86 -9.36
N ILE A 33 12.09 -18.13 -8.61
CA ILE A 33 11.24 -19.31 -8.82
C ILE A 33 10.24 -19.03 -9.95
N VAL A 34 10.14 -19.96 -10.90
CA VAL A 34 9.31 -19.80 -12.10
C VAL A 34 8.12 -20.76 -12.16
N LYS A 35 8.22 -21.93 -11.53
CA LYS A 35 7.21 -22.99 -11.66
C LYS A 35 7.16 -23.91 -10.46
N LEU A 36 5.95 -24.30 -10.07
CA LEU A 36 5.70 -25.35 -9.08
C LEU A 36 5.53 -26.71 -9.78
N ILE A 37 5.91 -27.78 -9.09
CA ILE A 37 5.86 -29.15 -9.59
C ILE A 37 4.93 -29.99 -8.70
N LEU A 38 4.00 -30.71 -9.32
CA LEU A 38 3.14 -31.70 -8.65
C LEU A 38 3.81 -33.08 -8.60
N ASP A 39 3.41 -33.88 -7.63
CA ASP A 39 3.82 -35.28 -7.48
C ASP A 39 3.37 -36.10 -8.70
N LYS A 40 4.27 -36.93 -9.22
CA LYS A 40 4.01 -37.76 -10.40
C LYS A 40 2.95 -38.83 -10.14
N ASN A 41 2.88 -39.34 -8.91
CA ASN A 41 2.10 -40.50 -8.53
C ASN A 41 0.86 -40.13 -7.70
N LYS A 42 0.85 -38.95 -7.07
CA LYS A 42 -0.27 -38.45 -6.27
C LYS A 42 -0.87 -37.20 -6.90
N ALA A 43 -2.08 -37.34 -7.43
CA ALA A 43 -2.81 -36.22 -8.02
C ALA A 43 -2.99 -35.07 -7.01
N ASN A 44 -2.85 -33.83 -7.49
CA ASN A 44 -3.03 -32.59 -6.72
C ASN A 44 -2.15 -32.47 -5.44
N GLN A 45 -0.99 -33.13 -5.43
CA GLN A 45 -0.02 -33.03 -4.34
C GLN A 45 1.20 -32.24 -4.80
N ILE A 46 1.65 -31.24 -4.03
CA ILE A 46 2.90 -30.52 -4.33
C ILE A 46 4.12 -31.44 -4.11
N ALA A 47 5.11 -31.34 -4.98
CA ALA A 47 6.37 -32.07 -4.90
C ALA A 47 7.62 -31.18 -4.97
N GLY A 48 7.50 -29.94 -5.43
CA GLY A 48 8.66 -29.08 -5.58
C GLY A 48 8.43 -27.77 -6.32
N ALA A 49 9.55 -27.13 -6.64
CA ALA A 49 9.60 -25.91 -7.42
C ALA A 49 10.88 -25.85 -8.28
N VAL A 50 10.84 -25.10 -9.37
CA VAL A 50 12.00 -24.84 -10.23
C VAL A 50 12.23 -23.34 -10.32
N GLY A 51 13.50 -22.95 -10.26
CA GLY A 51 13.94 -21.58 -10.44
C GLY A 51 15.33 -21.53 -11.06
N PHE A 52 15.83 -20.31 -11.24
CA PHE A 52 17.19 -20.08 -11.73
C PHE A 52 17.87 -18.95 -10.96
N SER A 53 19.20 -19.00 -10.90
CA SER A 53 19.99 -17.94 -10.32
C SER A 53 20.01 -16.71 -11.24
N THR A 54 19.87 -15.53 -10.64
CA THR A 54 20.01 -14.24 -11.33
C THR A 54 21.44 -13.70 -11.28
N ARG A 55 22.39 -14.52 -10.82
CA ARG A 55 23.82 -14.19 -10.72
C ARG A 55 24.73 -15.20 -11.41
N GLU A 56 24.26 -16.43 -11.59
CA GLU A 56 25.01 -17.53 -12.19
C GLU A 56 24.13 -18.27 -13.20
N SER A 57 24.76 -18.96 -14.17
CA SER A 57 24.04 -19.84 -15.11
C SER A 57 23.67 -21.18 -14.44
N LYS A 58 22.77 -21.12 -13.46
CA LYS A 58 22.40 -22.26 -12.61
C LYS A 58 20.88 -22.41 -12.50
N VAL A 59 20.39 -23.61 -12.80
CA VAL A 59 19.00 -24.00 -12.58
C VAL A 59 18.90 -24.72 -11.23
N HIS A 60 17.94 -24.32 -10.42
CA HIS A 60 17.63 -24.93 -9.14
C HIS A 60 16.35 -25.75 -9.24
N VAL A 61 16.41 -26.99 -8.78
CA VAL A 61 15.24 -27.87 -8.63
C VAL A 61 15.10 -28.21 -7.15
N PHE A 62 14.03 -27.69 -6.55
CA PHE A 62 13.70 -27.91 -5.15
C PHE A 62 12.69 -29.04 -5.05
N ARG A 63 12.95 -30.01 -4.18
CA ARG A 63 11.98 -31.04 -3.79
C ARG A 63 11.47 -30.73 -2.40
N CYS A 64 10.16 -30.74 -2.21
CA CYS A 64 9.54 -30.43 -0.93
C CYS A 64 8.31 -31.31 -0.68
N LYS A 65 8.00 -31.54 0.60
CA LYS A 65 6.74 -32.18 1.02
C LYS A 65 5.59 -31.16 1.10
N THR A 66 5.93 -29.92 1.45
CA THR A 66 5.02 -28.79 1.61
C THR A 66 5.70 -27.54 1.07
N ALA A 67 4.95 -26.65 0.42
CA ALA A 67 5.45 -25.38 -0.10
C ALA A 67 4.58 -24.21 0.39
N LEU A 68 5.23 -23.10 0.73
CA LEU A 68 4.59 -21.81 0.98
C LEU A 68 4.96 -20.85 -0.16
N CYS A 69 3.96 -20.27 -0.82
CA CYS A 69 4.17 -19.32 -1.92
C CYS A 69 3.89 -17.87 -1.48
N ALA A 70 4.90 -17.22 -0.90
CA ALA A 70 4.82 -15.87 -0.35
C ALA A 70 5.53 -14.82 -1.23
N CYS A 71 5.22 -14.77 -2.53
CA CYS A 71 5.87 -13.91 -3.52
C CYS A 71 5.14 -12.57 -3.76
N GLY A 72 4.32 -12.11 -2.82
CA GLY A 72 3.61 -10.83 -2.90
C GLY A 72 2.45 -10.81 -3.91
N GLY A 73 1.99 -9.60 -4.24
CA GLY A 73 0.86 -9.37 -5.15
C GLY A 73 1.27 -9.19 -6.62
N ALA A 74 0.51 -8.38 -7.36
CA ALA A 74 0.77 -8.06 -8.76
C ALA A 74 0.65 -6.54 -9.02
N VAL A 75 1.65 -5.95 -9.64
CA VAL A 75 1.68 -4.56 -10.08
C VAL A 75 2.09 -4.45 -11.55
N ASN A 76 2.01 -3.25 -12.13
CA ASN A 76 2.31 -2.99 -13.54
C ASN A 76 1.50 -3.82 -14.55
N ILE A 77 0.42 -4.48 -14.09
CA ILE A 77 -0.58 -5.15 -14.93
C ILE A 77 -1.48 -4.14 -15.68
N PHE A 78 -1.61 -2.92 -15.16
CA PHE A 78 -2.29 -1.79 -15.81
C PHE A 78 -1.27 -0.71 -16.16
N ARG A 79 -1.52 0.04 -17.24
CA ARG A 79 -0.68 1.19 -17.62
C ARG A 79 -0.71 2.27 -16.51
N PRO A 80 0.44 2.65 -15.92
CA PRO A 80 0.49 3.69 -14.88
C PRO A 80 0.26 5.09 -15.47
N ARG A 81 0.04 6.08 -14.60
CA ARG A 81 -0.17 7.48 -15.01
C ARG A 81 1.09 8.14 -15.58
N SER A 82 2.28 7.69 -15.17
CA SER A 82 3.57 8.13 -15.71
C SER A 82 4.19 6.98 -16.51
N THR A 83 4.52 7.21 -17.78
CA THR A 83 4.97 6.15 -18.70
C THR A 83 6.45 6.23 -19.08
N GLY A 84 7.15 7.31 -18.73
CA GLY A 84 8.61 7.41 -18.81
C GLY A 84 9.29 6.79 -17.59
N GLU A 85 10.32 7.45 -17.05
CA GLU A 85 11.04 7.00 -15.85
C GLU A 85 10.12 6.76 -14.64
N GLY A 86 9.06 7.57 -14.52
CA GLY A 86 8.03 7.42 -13.49
C GLY A 86 7.24 6.10 -13.54
N LYS A 87 7.43 5.25 -14.57
CA LYS A 87 6.84 3.91 -14.63
C LYS A 87 7.31 3.02 -13.47
N GLY A 88 8.51 3.25 -12.95
CA GLY A 88 9.03 2.55 -11.77
C GLY A 88 8.34 2.97 -10.45
N ARG A 89 7.62 4.10 -10.45
CA ARG A 89 6.96 4.67 -9.27
C ARG A 89 5.53 4.14 -9.15
N ALA A 90 5.37 2.85 -8.92
CA ALA A 90 4.08 2.29 -8.51
C ALA A 90 3.84 2.55 -7.01
N TRP A 91 2.58 2.63 -6.59
CA TRP A 91 2.25 2.74 -5.15
C TRP A 91 2.56 1.45 -4.37
N TYR A 92 2.38 0.30 -5.03
CA TYR A 92 2.69 -1.01 -4.47
C TYR A 92 4.03 -1.51 -5.06
N PRO A 93 4.80 -2.38 -4.38
CA PRO A 93 6.18 -2.67 -4.75
C PRO A 93 6.36 -3.13 -6.20
N VAL A 94 7.20 -2.41 -6.96
CA VAL A 94 7.33 -2.54 -8.42
C VAL A 94 7.80 -3.93 -8.87
N TRP A 95 8.48 -4.66 -8.00
CA TRP A 95 8.99 -6.01 -8.24
C TRP A 95 7.94 -7.12 -8.10
N ASN A 96 6.73 -6.82 -7.62
CA ASN A 96 5.65 -7.80 -7.46
C ASN A 96 4.99 -8.13 -8.81
N ALA A 97 5.43 -9.19 -9.47
CA ALA A 97 4.98 -9.58 -10.81
C ALA A 97 3.76 -10.53 -10.85
N GLY A 98 3.12 -10.83 -9.71
CA GLY A 98 2.03 -11.81 -9.66
C GLY A 98 2.50 -13.27 -9.67
N SER A 99 3.75 -13.53 -9.23
CA SER A 99 4.31 -14.88 -9.19
C SER A 99 3.49 -15.83 -8.29
N THR A 100 2.99 -15.35 -7.14
CA THR A 100 2.12 -16.16 -6.27
C THR A 100 0.89 -16.66 -7.01
N TYR A 101 0.16 -15.76 -7.66
CA TYR A 101 -1.10 -16.12 -8.33
C TYR A 101 -0.87 -17.09 -9.48
N THR A 102 0.09 -16.77 -10.34
CA THR A 102 0.35 -17.55 -11.56
C THR A 102 0.84 -18.95 -11.23
N MET A 103 1.83 -19.08 -10.35
CA MET A 103 2.41 -20.37 -10.02
C MET A 103 1.41 -21.29 -9.32
N CYS A 104 0.62 -20.76 -8.38
CA CYS A 104 -0.41 -21.53 -7.67
C CYS A 104 -1.55 -21.94 -8.62
N ALA A 105 -2.04 -21.03 -9.46
CA ALA A 105 -3.11 -21.32 -10.42
C ALA A 105 -2.71 -22.40 -11.44
N GLN A 106 -1.47 -22.37 -11.93
CA GLN A 106 -0.96 -23.34 -12.88
C GLN A 106 -0.88 -24.77 -12.33
N VAL A 107 -0.77 -24.94 -11.01
CA VAL A 107 -0.83 -26.26 -10.35
C VAL A 107 -2.23 -26.62 -9.85
N GLY A 108 -3.26 -25.85 -10.22
CA GLY A 108 -4.65 -26.16 -9.92
C GLY A 108 -5.15 -25.64 -8.56
N ALA A 109 -4.41 -24.74 -7.90
CA ALA A 109 -4.89 -24.13 -6.67
C ALA A 109 -6.08 -23.20 -6.95
N THR A 110 -7.14 -23.32 -6.14
CA THR A 110 -8.31 -22.44 -6.23
C THR A 110 -7.94 -21.01 -5.90
N LEU A 111 -8.25 -20.08 -6.81
CA LEU A 111 -8.18 -18.64 -6.57
C LEU A 111 -9.55 -18.11 -6.14
N THR A 112 -9.57 -17.03 -5.38
CA THR A 112 -10.81 -16.39 -4.90
C THR A 112 -10.70 -14.87 -4.99
N MET A 113 -11.82 -14.20 -5.26
CA MET A 113 -11.93 -12.73 -5.35
C MET A 113 -10.90 -12.08 -6.29
N MET A 114 -10.55 -12.73 -7.40
CA MET A 114 -9.52 -12.24 -8.34
C MET A 114 -9.94 -11.00 -9.11
N GLU A 115 -11.24 -10.71 -9.15
CA GLU A 115 -11.81 -9.47 -9.67
C GLU A 115 -11.60 -8.27 -8.73
N ASN A 116 -11.34 -8.51 -7.45
CA ASN A 116 -11.08 -7.46 -6.48
C ASN A 116 -9.71 -6.83 -6.73
N ARG A 117 -9.72 -5.52 -7.00
CA ARG A 117 -8.51 -4.72 -7.19
C ARG A 117 -8.48 -3.56 -6.22
N PHE A 118 -7.29 -3.20 -5.77
CA PHE A 118 -7.09 -2.02 -4.94
C PHE A 118 -6.60 -0.83 -5.79
N THR A 119 -7.38 0.26 -5.81
CA THR A 119 -6.99 1.51 -6.47
C THR A 119 -6.70 2.56 -5.40
N PRO A 120 -5.42 2.81 -5.06
CA PRO A 120 -5.07 3.73 -3.99
C PRO A 120 -5.27 5.20 -4.43
N ALA A 121 -5.96 5.98 -3.61
CA ALA A 121 -5.95 7.45 -3.69
C ALA A 121 -4.79 7.99 -2.82
N ARG A 122 -3.84 8.68 -3.45
CA ARG A 122 -2.57 9.13 -2.86
C ARG A 122 -2.17 10.48 -3.44
N PHE A 123 -1.11 11.09 -2.88
CA PHE A 123 -0.51 12.27 -3.47
C PHE A 123 -0.09 12.02 -4.93
N LYS A 124 -0.46 12.94 -5.81
CA LYS A 124 -0.20 12.83 -7.25
C LYS A 124 1.31 12.81 -7.53
N GLY A 125 1.74 11.96 -8.46
CA GLY A 125 3.14 11.82 -8.87
C GLY A 125 3.88 10.79 -8.02
N GLY A 126 4.19 11.14 -6.76
CA GLY A 126 4.98 10.29 -5.87
C GLY A 126 4.22 9.15 -5.18
N TYR A 127 2.89 9.22 -5.11
CA TYR A 127 2.03 8.27 -4.39
C TYR A 127 2.29 8.13 -2.89
N GLY A 128 2.75 9.22 -2.25
CA GLY A 128 2.96 9.28 -0.80
C GLY A 128 1.70 8.96 0.02
N PRO A 129 1.87 8.50 1.26
CA PRO A 129 0.78 8.07 2.12
C PRO A 129 -0.13 9.24 2.51
N VAL A 130 -1.42 8.94 2.66
CA VAL A 130 -2.46 9.91 3.08
C VAL A 130 -3.08 9.56 4.44
N GLY A 131 -2.70 8.41 5.02
CA GLY A 131 -3.30 7.91 6.26
C GLY A 131 -3.08 8.86 7.45
N ALA A 132 -1.82 9.21 7.71
CA ALA A 132 -1.45 10.16 8.75
C ALA A 132 -2.15 11.52 8.56
N TRP A 133 -2.18 12.03 7.32
CA TRP A 133 -2.88 13.27 7.00
C TRP A 133 -4.36 13.25 7.39
N PHE A 134 -5.10 12.20 7.04
CA PHE A 134 -6.52 12.11 7.40
C PHE A 134 -6.76 11.81 8.89
N LEU A 135 -5.97 10.90 9.46
CA LEU A 135 -6.28 10.33 10.77
C LEU A 135 -5.59 11.05 11.93
N LEU A 136 -4.33 11.48 11.75
CA LEU A 136 -3.57 12.24 12.75
C LEU A 136 -3.85 13.74 12.60
N PHE A 137 -3.59 14.31 11.41
CA PHE A 137 -3.71 15.75 11.17
C PHE A 137 -5.12 16.23 10.82
N LYS A 138 -6.09 15.32 10.69
CA LYS A 138 -7.49 15.63 10.35
C LYS A 138 -7.63 16.44 9.06
N ALA A 139 -6.74 16.22 8.10
CA ALA A 139 -6.74 16.90 6.83
C ALA A 139 -8.02 16.63 6.04
N LYS A 140 -8.45 17.64 5.28
CA LYS A 140 -9.62 17.57 4.40
C LYS A 140 -9.17 17.56 2.94
N VAL A 141 -10.04 17.03 2.09
CA VAL A 141 -9.85 17.07 0.63
C VAL A 141 -10.76 18.11 0.00
N GLN A 142 -10.18 18.89 -0.89
CA GLN A 142 -10.80 20.02 -1.57
C GLN A 142 -10.77 19.77 -3.08
N ASN A 143 -11.85 20.12 -3.79
CA ASN A 143 -11.88 20.07 -5.25
C ASN A 143 -11.25 21.34 -5.87
N GLY A 144 -11.19 21.42 -7.21
CA GLY A 144 -10.58 22.53 -7.93
C GLY A 144 -11.34 23.85 -7.81
N LEU A 145 -12.58 23.82 -7.33
CA LEU A 145 -13.40 25.01 -7.03
C LEU A 145 -13.19 25.53 -5.61
N GLY A 146 -12.38 24.82 -4.81
CA GLY A 146 -12.14 25.18 -3.42
C GLY A 146 -13.13 24.56 -2.44
N GLU A 147 -13.95 23.58 -2.85
CA GLU A 147 -15.00 23.02 -2.01
C GLU A 147 -14.55 21.74 -1.29
N PHE A 148 -14.82 21.66 0.01
CA PHE A 148 -14.63 20.43 0.79
C PHE A 148 -15.78 19.45 0.55
N TYR A 149 -15.70 18.69 -0.55
CA TYR A 149 -16.82 17.90 -1.07
C TYR A 149 -17.21 16.68 -0.22
N ALA A 150 -16.28 16.10 0.54
CA ALA A 150 -16.43 14.77 1.16
C ALA A 150 -17.60 14.62 2.16
N ASN A 151 -18.20 15.71 2.63
CA ASN A 151 -19.35 15.72 3.56
C ASN A 151 -20.54 16.54 3.05
N SER A 152 -20.54 16.90 1.76
CA SER A 152 -21.65 17.64 1.14
C SER A 152 -22.94 16.81 1.10
N ASP A 153 -24.10 17.45 1.02
CA ASP A 153 -25.38 16.75 0.91
C ASP A 153 -25.48 15.92 -0.37
N ALA A 154 -24.82 16.36 -1.45
CA ALA A 154 -24.68 15.59 -2.67
C ALA A 154 -23.93 14.27 -2.44
N VAL A 155 -22.88 14.27 -1.62
CA VAL A 155 -22.15 13.05 -1.25
C VAL A 155 -23.01 12.14 -0.38
N LYS A 156 -23.76 12.67 0.59
CA LYS A 156 -24.67 11.87 1.41
C LYS A 156 -25.73 11.18 0.56
N GLY A 157 -26.39 11.92 -0.34
CA GLY A 157 -27.37 11.36 -1.26
C GLY A 157 -26.78 10.34 -2.25
N GLU A 158 -25.50 10.49 -2.62
CA GLU A 158 -24.80 9.47 -3.41
C GLU A 158 -24.50 8.19 -2.61
N LEU A 159 -24.12 8.32 -1.33
CA LEU A 159 -23.84 7.18 -0.46
C LEU A 159 -25.09 6.38 -0.09
N GLU A 160 -26.26 7.01 -0.02
CA GLU A 160 -27.56 6.34 0.21
C GLU A 160 -27.86 5.26 -0.83
N LYS A 161 -27.30 5.36 -2.05
CA LYS A 161 -27.44 4.34 -3.10
C LYS A 161 -26.73 3.02 -2.78
N PHE A 162 -25.87 3.00 -1.77
CA PHE A 162 -25.00 1.87 -1.42
C PHE A 162 -25.26 1.32 -0.02
N MET A 163 -26.50 1.41 0.47
CA MET A 163 -26.86 0.87 1.78
C MET A 163 -26.70 -0.67 1.85
N PRO A 164 -26.29 -1.23 3.00
CA PRO A 164 -26.00 -0.54 4.27
C PRO A 164 -24.60 0.10 4.33
N TYR A 165 -23.75 -0.15 3.33
CA TYR A 165 -22.34 0.26 3.34
C TYR A 165 -22.16 1.79 3.32
N GLY A 166 -23.07 2.52 2.67
CA GLY A 166 -23.08 3.97 2.62
C GLY A 166 -23.28 4.66 3.97
N ALA A 167 -23.95 4.00 4.92
CA ALA A 167 -24.18 4.50 6.28
C ALA A 167 -23.09 4.08 7.28
N SER A 168 -22.03 3.41 6.83
CA SER A 168 -20.93 3.05 7.73
C SER A 168 -20.28 4.32 8.32
N ALA A 169 -20.02 4.31 9.63
CA ALA A 169 -19.33 5.40 10.31
C ALA A 169 -17.96 5.72 9.68
N VAL A 170 -17.32 4.72 9.08
CA VAL A 170 -16.15 4.89 8.22
C VAL A 170 -16.51 4.44 6.82
N THR A 171 -16.81 5.39 5.94
CA THR A 171 -17.19 5.11 4.54
C THR A 171 -16.18 4.17 3.89
N PRO A 172 -16.59 3.03 3.30
CA PRO A 172 -15.68 2.09 2.65
C PRO A 172 -14.73 2.76 1.65
N THR A 173 -13.48 2.27 1.58
CA THR A 173 -12.43 2.90 0.75
C THR A 173 -12.82 3.00 -0.73
N CYS A 174 -13.47 1.98 -1.27
CA CYS A 174 -13.96 1.99 -2.65
C CYS A 174 -15.04 3.06 -2.88
N LEU A 175 -15.92 3.29 -1.91
CA LEU A 175 -16.93 4.36 -1.99
C LEU A 175 -16.28 5.74 -1.88
N ARG A 176 -15.24 5.92 -1.04
CA ARG A 176 -14.47 7.18 -1.03
C ARG A 176 -13.80 7.47 -2.38
N ASN A 177 -13.28 6.44 -3.06
CA ASN A 177 -12.77 6.57 -4.41
C ASN A 177 -13.87 6.92 -5.42
N HIS A 178 -15.05 6.30 -5.31
CA HIS A 178 -16.21 6.59 -6.15
C HIS A 178 -16.61 8.06 -6.07
N LEU A 179 -16.69 8.63 -4.86
CA LEU A 179 -16.99 10.05 -4.66
C LEU A 179 -15.93 10.96 -5.32
N MET A 180 -14.65 10.63 -5.16
CA MET A 180 -13.56 11.37 -5.82
C MET A 180 -13.66 11.28 -7.35
N LEU A 181 -14.05 10.12 -7.90
CA LEU A 181 -14.24 9.94 -9.34
C LEU A 181 -15.40 10.79 -9.87
N ASN A 182 -16.47 10.98 -9.08
CA ASN A 182 -17.59 11.84 -9.47
C ASN A 182 -17.15 13.30 -9.62
N GLU A 183 -16.34 13.82 -8.69
CA GLU A 183 -15.74 15.16 -8.81
C GLU A 183 -14.90 15.30 -10.09
N LEU A 184 -14.04 14.31 -10.35
CA LEU A 184 -13.17 14.33 -11.53
C LEU A 184 -13.96 14.24 -12.84
N LYS A 185 -14.99 13.38 -12.91
CA LYS A 185 -15.86 13.24 -14.09
C LYS A 185 -16.66 14.49 -14.37
N ALA A 186 -17.05 15.21 -13.33
CA ALA A 186 -17.75 16.49 -13.46
C ALA A 186 -16.82 17.67 -13.75
N GLY A 187 -15.52 17.43 -13.99
CA GLY A 187 -14.55 18.48 -14.32
C GLY A 187 -14.12 19.35 -13.14
N ARG A 188 -14.47 18.97 -11.89
CA ARG A 188 -14.13 19.72 -10.67
C ARG A 188 -12.77 19.34 -10.08
N GLY A 189 -11.92 18.66 -10.85
CA GLY A 189 -10.52 18.48 -10.46
C GLY A 189 -9.70 19.77 -10.59
N PRO A 190 -8.45 19.79 -10.12
CA PRO A 190 -7.75 18.74 -9.38
C PRO A 190 -8.25 18.59 -7.93
N ILE A 191 -7.94 17.45 -7.31
CA ILE A 191 -8.26 17.20 -5.90
C ILE A 191 -7.01 17.50 -5.06
N TYR A 192 -7.15 18.42 -4.11
CA TYR A 192 -6.10 18.83 -3.20
C TYR A 192 -6.31 18.23 -1.81
N MET A 193 -5.20 17.84 -1.19
CA MET A 193 -5.17 17.64 0.25
C MET A 193 -4.77 18.97 0.89
N ALA A 194 -5.65 19.56 1.69
CA ALA A 194 -5.41 20.86 2.32
C ALA A 194 -4.48 20.71 3.53
N THR A 195 -3.21 20.37 3.27
CA THR A 195 -2.20 20.08 4.30
C THR A 195 -1.85 21.30 5.13
N ASP A 196 -1.79 22.47 4.50
CA ASP A 196 -1.59 23.77 5.13
C ASP A 196 -2.70 24.10 6.15
N VAL A 197 -3.96 23.93 5.75
CA VAL A 197 -5.13 24.14 6.62
C VAL A 197 -5.10 23.16 7.79
N ALA A 198 -4.80 21.89 7.51
CA ALA A 198 -4.73 20.84 8.52
C ALA A 198 -3.63 21.13 9.56
N LEU A 199 -2.45 21.51 9.10
CA LEU A 199 -1.29 21.71 9.93
C LEU A 199 -1.40 22.98 10.79
N ASN A 200 -1.92 24.07 10.21
CA ASN A 200 -2.22 25.29 10.98
C ASN A 200 -3.27 25.03 12.06
N ALA A 201 -4.38 24.36 11.73
CA ALA A 201 -5.41 24.01 12.71
C ALA A 201 -4.87 23.10 13.82
N PHE A 202 -3.99 22.15 13.47
CA PHE A 202 -3.33 21.29 14.44
C PHE A 202 -2.44 22.10 15.41
N LEU A 203 -1.64 23.04 14.89
CA LEU A 203 -0.79 23.90 15.72
C LEU A 203 -1.60 24.83 16.61
N ASP A 204 -2.67 25.42 16.10
CA ASP A 204 -3.52 26.33 16.86
C ASP A 204 -4.23 25.59 17.99
N ALA A 205 -4.69 24.35 17.76
CA ALA A 205 -5.23 23.49 18.81
C ALA A 205 -4.19 23.18 19.91
N LYS A 206 -2.90 23.03 19.56
CA LYS A 206 -1.82 22.82 20.53
C LYS A 206 -1.49 24.08 21.33
N LYS A 207 -1.46 25.25 20.70
CA LYS A 207 -1.31 26.54 21.40
C LYS A 207 -2.47 26.79 22.37
N ALA A 208 -3.70 26.47 21.97
CA ALA A 208 -4.89 26.60 22.81
C ALA A 208 -4.89 25.64 24.02
N ALA A 209 -4.09 24.58 24.00
CA ALA A 209 -3.92 23.63 25.10
C ALA A 209 -2.83 24.02 26.13
N CYS A 210 -2.48 25.32 26.21
CA CYS A 210 -1.52 25.89 27.17
C CYS A 210 -0.05 25.45 27.02
N LEU A 211 0.39 25.06 25.81
CA LEU A 211 1.82 24.90 25.52
C LEU A 211 2.45 26.27 25.26
N ASP A 212 3.61 26.54 25.86
CA ASP A 212 4.34 27.79 25.59
C ASP A 212 4.88 27.81 24.14
N GLU A 213 5.27 28.98 23.63
CA GLU A 213 5.77 29.09 22.25
C GLU A 213 7.03 28.24 21.98
N LYS A 214 7.82 27.93 23.00
CA LYS A 214 9.03 27.10 22.87
C LYS A 214 8.65 25.63 22.70
N ASP A 215 7.67 25.15 23.44
CA ASP A 215 7.15 23.79 23.38
C ASP A 215 6.47 23.53 22.04
N VAL A 216 5.72 24.50 21.52
CA VAL A 216 5.13 24.40 20.16
C VAL A 216 6.23 24.34 19.09
N LYS A 217 7.30 25.14 19.20
CA LYS A 217 8.45 25.08 18.28
C LYS A 217 9.23 23.77 18.39
N LYS A 218 9.41 23.23 19.60
CA LYS A 218 10.08 21.94 19.83
C LYS A 218 9.25 20.80 19.25
N TYR A 219 7.94 20.85 19.45
CA TYR A 219 7.01 19.89 18.89
C TYR A 219 6.96 19.96 17.35
N TRP A 220 7.01 21.16 16.77
CA TRP A 220 7.13 21.33 15.32
C TRP A 220 8.39 20.66 14.77
N LYS A 221 9.55 20.90 15.39
CA LYS A 221 10.80 20.26 14.97
C LYS A 221 10.73 18.73 15.10
N HIS A 222 10.03 18.23 16.11
CA HIS A 222 9.80 16.81 16.27
C HIS A 222 8.90 16.24 15.17
N LEU A 223 7.76 16.89 14.88
CA LEU A 223 6.91 16.50 13.75
C LEU A 223 7.64 16.52 12.42
N GLU A 224 8.49 17.54 12.20
CA GLU A 224 9.32 17.62 11.00
C GLU A 224 10.25 16.41 10.91
N SER A 225 10.94 16.04 12.01
CA SER A 225 11.78 14.84 12.04
C SER A 225 11.00 13.54 11.81
N GLU A 226 9.80 13.41 12.37
CA GLU A 226 8.94 12.22 12.16
C GLU A 226 8.43 12.15 10.72
N ALA A 227 8.06 13.28 10.12
CA ALA A 227 7.59 13.33 8.75
C ALA A 227 8.67 12.84 7.77
N TRP A 228 9.94 13.17 8.01
CA TRP A 228 11.04 12.67 7.18
C TRP A 228 11.20 11.14 7.24
N GLU A 229 10.83 10.50 8.34
CA GLU A 229 10.84 9.03 8.45
C GLU A 229 9.62 8.38 7.74
N ASP A 230 8.42 8.95 7.89
CA ASP A 230 7.17 8.41 7.28
C ASP A 230 7.16 8.49 5.73
N PHE A 231 7.97 9.38 5.13
CA PHE A 231 8.11 9.49 3.66
C PHE A 231 9.03 8.43 3.04
N LEU A 232 9.92 7.82 3.82
CA LEU A 232 10.88 6.81 3.34
C LEU A 232 10.36 5.38 3.50
N ASP A 233 9.30 5.19 4.29
CA ASP A 233 8.85 3.89 4.81
C ASP A 233 8.01 3.03 3.84
N MET A 234 8.11 3.32 2.55
CA MET A 234 7.33 2.64 1.51
C MET A 234 8.25 1.94 0.51
N CYS A 235 8.90 0.86 0.93
CA CYS A 235 9.36 -0.27 0.09
C CYS A 235 9.87 -1.47 0.91
#